data_AF-A0A840SQT5-F1
#
_entry.id   AF-A0A840SQT5-F1
#
_cell.length_a   1.000
_cell.length_b   1.000
_cell.length_c   1.000
_cell.angle_alpha   90.00
_cell.angle_beta   90.00
_cell.angle_gamma   90.00
#
_symmetry.space_group_name_H-M   'P 1'
#
loop_
_entity.id
_entity.type
_entity.pdbx_description
1 polymer ?
#
loop_
_entity_poly.entity_id
_entity_poly.type
_entity_poly.pdbx_seq_one_letter_code
_entity_poly.pdbx_strand_id
1 'polypeptide(L)'
;MKDEQGAAGRRAGRNDFVVFCDARTGSYNLTSLLNSAEDTICHGELFKKGQIEVSDFHRRKLGPRSISARNHNATAFIAELRRINPFKHFGYKMFASHLIWAPGAVEYVTAPATRRVILYRPGLEVYASGLRARTTGVWTNRAGREVSEQVLDTRVEFTAESLEIFCFHYNRYVSMCRMLAALPGSFVIHYEQTNDPEVLDALLAFIGSKARAADLQSDYRKQYKGSLADGFSNWAELEAAIGDLTPLGAGPAPTIPLRQLQPAG
;
A
#
# COMPACT_ATOMS: atom_id res chain seq x y z
N MET A 1 -27.54 39.34 -30.01
CA MET A 1 -26.24 38.89 -30.56
C MET A 1 -25.23 38.97 -29.45
N LYS A 2 -24.66 37.81 -29.08
CA LYS A 2 -23.31 37.54 -28.53
C LYS A 2 -22.84 38.51 -27.43
N ASP A 3 -22.58 38.06 -26.21
CA ASP A 3 -21.45 37.17 -25.96
C ASP A 3 -21.73 36.14 -24.85
N GLU A 4 -21.94 34.90 -25.28
CA GLU A 4 -21.51 33.71 -24.54
C GLU A 4 -19.98 33.61 -24.70
N GLN A 5 -19.21 33.94 -23.66
CA GLN A 5 -17.89 33.36 -23.39
C GLN A 5 -17.33 33.90 -22.09
N GLY A 6 -17.09 33.01 -21.12
CA GLY A 6 -16.44 33.37 -19.87
C GLY A 6 -16.66 32.42 -18.70
N ALA A 7 -17.51 31.40 -18.82
CA ALA A 7 -17.53 30.27 -17.88
C ALA A 7 -16.37 29.31 -18.23
N ALA A 8 -15.13 29.78 -18.08
CA ALA A 8 -13.99 28.89 -17.93
C ALA A 8 -14.21 28.14 -16.60
N GLY A 9 -14.89 27.00 -16.69
CA GLY A 9 -15.08 26.10 -15.55
C GLY A 9 -13.73 25.90 -14.88
N ARG A 10 -13.63 26.27 -13.60
CA ARG A 10 -12.47 25.95 -12.76
C ARG A 10 -12.14 24.49 -13.02
N ARG A 11 -11.04 24.20 -13.73
CA ARG A 11 -10.54 22.83 -13.86
C ARG A 11 -10.35 22.35 -12.43
N ALA A 12 -11.21 21.43 -11.96
CA ALA A 12 -11.08 20.84 -10.65
C ALA A 12 -9.62 20.37 -10.52
N GLY A 13 -8.89 20.97 -9.58
CA GLY A 13 -7.46 20.74 -9.40
C GLY A 13 -7.23 19.24 -9.29
N ARG A 14 -6.37 18.70 -10.15
CA ARG A 14 -6.03 17.28 -10.08
C ARG A 14 -5.24 17.05 -8.79
N ASN A 15 -5.71 16.11 -7.99
CA ASN A 15 -5.18 15.88 -6.66
C ASN A 15 -3.99 14.94 -6.69
N ASP A 16 -3.11 15.16 -5.74
CA ASP A 16 -2.00 14.27 -5.43
C ASP A 16 -2.42 13.33 -4.29
N PHE A 17 -2.10 12.05 -4.39
CA PHE A 17 -2.37 11.07 -3.36
C PHE A 17 -1.22 10.09 -3.15
N VAL A 18 -1.19 9.45 -1.99
CA VAL A 18 -0.22 8.41 -1.66
C VAL A 18 -0.96 7.19 -1.15
N VAL A 19 -0.65 6.03 -1.71
CA VAL A 19 -1.07 4.74 -1.13
C VAL A 19 0.01 4.32 -0.12
N PHE A 20 -0.22 4.66 1.15
CA PHE A 20 0.66 4.25 2.25
C PHE A 20 0.36 2.81 2.63
N CYS A 21 1.32 1.93 2.41
CA CYS A 21 1.13 0.48 2.50
C CYS A 21 2.44 -0.24 2.90
N ASP A 22 2.42 -1.56 2.97
CA ASP A 22 3.64 -2.38 3.05
C ASP A 22 3.52 -3.59 2.11
N ALA A 23 4.58 -4.38 2.00
CA ALA A 23 4.56 -5.63 1.27
C ALA A 23 3.40 -6.52 1.76
N ARG A 24 2.75 -7.21 0.82
CA ARG A 24 1.67 -8.19 1.07
C ARG A 24 0.37 -7.62 1.68
N THR A 25 0.22 -6.30 1.75
CA THR A 25 -1.03 -5.63 2.19
C THR A 25 -2.14 -5.60 1.14
N GLY A 26 -1.84 -6.00 -0.12
CA GLY A 26 -2.78 -5.93 -1.25
C GLY A 26 -2.62 -4.69 -2.13
N SER A 27 -1.56 -3.90 -1.91
CA SER A 27 -1.31 -2.65 -2.65
C SER A 27 -1.28 -2.81 -4.17
N TYR A 28 -0.83 -3.96 -4.69
CA TYR A 28 -0.89 -4.26 -6.12
C TYR A 28 -2.33 -4.31 -6.67
N ASN A 29 -3.27 -4.93 -5.93
CA ASN A 29 -4.68 -4.96 -6.33
C ASN A 29 -5.25 -3.55 -6.36
N LEU A 30 -5.08 -2.80 -5.26
CA LEU A 30 -5.59 -1.45 -5.13
C LEU A 30 -5.01 -0.50 -6.19
N THR A 31 -3.70 -0.57 -6.43
CA THR A 31 -3.05 0.21 -7.49
C THR A 31 -3.55 -0.18 -8.88
N SER A 32 -3.83 -1.46 -9.15
CA SER A 32 -4.40 -1.90 -10.42
C SER A 32 -5.82 -1.36 -10.63
N LEU A 33 -6.68 -1.45 -9.59
CA LEU A 33 -8.03 -0.89 -9.61
C LEU A 33 -8.00 0.60 -9.90
N LEU A 34 -7.19 1.37 -9.16
CA LEU A 34 -7.07 2.81 -9.38
C LEU A 34 -6.59 3.12 -10.81
N ASN A 35 -5.55 2.45 -11.29
CA ASN A 35 -5.05 2.66 -12.65
C ASN A 35 -6.02 2.27 -13.77
N SER A 36 -7.06 1.49 -13.50
CA SER A 36 -8.11 1.20 -14.48
C SER A 36 -9.06 2.39 -14.70
N ALA A 37 -9.15 3.31 -13.73
CA ALA A 37 -9.87 4.58 -13.90
C ALA A 37 -9.09 5.53 -14.82
N GLU A 38 -9.73 5.98 -15.89
CA GLU A 38 -9.07 6.80 -16.92
C GLU A 38 -8.45 8.08 -16.34
N ASP A 39 -9.07 8.73 -15.36
CA ASP A 39 -8.62 10.02 -14.84
C ASP A 39 -7.53 9.93 -13.76
N THR A 40 -7.11 8.72 -13.37
CA THR A 40 -6.07 8.53 -12.35
C THR A 40 -4.79 7.94 -12.93
N ILE A 41 -3.70 8.12 -12.19
CA ILE A 41 -2.48 7.35 -12.34
C ILE A 41 -1.92 7.07 -10.96
N CYS A 42 -1.69 5.81 -10.65
CA CYS A 42 -1.04 5.36 -9.42
C CYS A 42 0.24 4.60 -9.77
N HIS A 43 1.40 5.22 -9.61
CA HIS A 43 2.67 4.55 -9.78
C HIS A 43 2.90 3.47 -8.71
N GLY A 44 3.88 2.61 -8.97
CA GLY A 44 4.32 1.61 -8.01
C GLY A 44 5.14 2.23 -6.87
N GLU A 45 6.07 1.45 -6.33
CA GLU A 45 7.03 1.91 -5.34
C GLU A 45 8.07 2.86 -5.96
N LEU A 46 7.81 4.17 -5.86
CA LEU A 46 8.73 5.20 -6.35
C LEU A 46 10.05 5.23 -5.60
N PHE A 47 10.09 4.73 -4.36
CA PHE A 47 11.24 4.75 -3.45
C PHE A 47 11.76 3.34 -3.11
N LYS A 48 11.52 2.33 -3.96
CA LYS A 48 12.05 0.97 -3.74
C LYS A 48 13.58 0.98 -3.70
N LYS A 49 14.19 0.18 -2.80
CA LYS A 49 15.63 0.23 -2.47
C LYS A 49 16.56 0.14 -3.70
N GLY A 50 16.22 -0.68 -4.69
CA GLY A 50 17.05 -0.90 -5.89
C GLY A 50 16.41 -0.50 -7.22
N GLN A 51 15.19 0.05 -7.21
CA GLN A 51 14.43 0.30 -8.43
C GLN A 51 13.46 1.48 -8.27
N ILE A 52 13.00 2.01 -9.39
CA ILE A 52 11.86 2.93 -9.48
C ILE A 52 10.73 2.18 -10.21
N GLU A 53 9.64 1.87 -9.51
CA GLU A 53 8.50 1.16 -10.11
C GLU A 53 7.54 2.13 -10.81
N VAL A 54 7.86 2.41 -12.08
CA VAL A 54 6.99 3.14 -13.00
C VAL A 54 6.84 2.33 -14.30
N SER A 55 5.77 2.59 -15.06
CA SER A 55 5.55 2.00 -16.39
C SER A 55 6.72 2.32 -17.33
N ASP A 56 6.87 1.55 -18.41
CA ASP A 56 7.93 1.79 -19.40
C ASP A 56 7.83 3.16 -20.09
N PHE A 57 6.62 3.69 -20.31
CA PHE A 57 6.44 5.07 -20.81
C PHE A 57 7.12 6.10 -19.91
N HIS A 58 6.81 6.05 -18.61
CA HIS A 58 7.39 6.94 -17.60
C HIS A 58 8.90 6.73 -17.44
N ARG A 59 9.36 5.47 -17.49
CA ARG A 59 10.80 5.17 -17.44
C ARG A 59 11.54 5.82 -18.62
N ARG A 60 10.99 5.74 -19.83
CA ARG A 60 11.57 6.41 -21.02
C ARG A 60 11.56 7.94 -20.89
N LYS A 61 10.48 8.52 -20.37
CA LYS A 61 10.39 9.98 -20.15
C LYS A 61 11.35 10.48 -19.08
N LEU A 62 11.57 9.70 -18.02
CA LEU A 62 12.55 10.01 -16.98
C LEU A 62 13.99 9.81 -17.46
N GLY A 63 14.25 8.90 -18.40
CA GLY A 63 15.61 8.51 -18.75
C GLY A 63 16.33 7.78 -17.59
N PRO A 64 17.65 7.57 -17.70
CA PRO A 64 18.45 6.93 -16.66
C PRO A 64 18.37 7.69 -15.33
N ARG A 65 18.23 6.99 -14.20
CA ARG A 65 18.12 7.59 -12.87
C ARG A 65 19.05 6.92 -11.88
N SER A 66 19.76 7.74 -11.10
CA SER A 66 20.49 7.29 -9.92
C SER A 66 19.52 7.11 -8.75
N ILE A 67 19.53 5.91 -8.15
CA ILE A 67 18.76 5.61 -6.94
C ILE A 67 19.15 6.53 -5.78
N SER A 68 20.45 6.84 -5.64
CA SER A 68 20.95 7.76 -4.62
C SER A 68 20.43 9.17 -4.85
N ALA A 69 20.48 9.68 -6.09
CA ALA A 69 19.94 11.01 -6.41
C ALA A 69 18.43 11.10 -6.17
N ARG A 70 17.68 10.05 -6.55
CA ARG A 70 16.23 9.92 -6.28
C ARG A 70 15.95 9.98 -4.79
N ASN A 71 16.72 9.27 -3.97
CA ASN A 71 16.56 9.26 -2.51
C ASN A 71 16.87 10.64 -1.90
N HIS A 72 17.96 11.28 -2.36
CA HIS A 72 18.41 12.56 -1.82
C HIS A 72 17.44 13.70 -2.15
N ASN A 73 16.83 13.70 -3.35
CA ASN A 73 15.90 14.74 -3.78
C ASN A 73 14.53 14.18 -4.16
N ALA A 74 13.88 13.56 -3.16
CA ALA A 74 12.56 12.95 -3.28
C ALA A 74 11.50 13.91 -3.83
N THR A 75 11.48 15.15 -3.34
CA THR A 75 10.49 16.17 -3.73
C THR A 75 10.64 16.56 -5.19
N ALA A 76 11.85 16.83 -5.68
CA ALA A 76 12.06 17.15 -7.09
C ALA A 76 11.70 15.97 -8.00
N PHE A 77 12.01 14.74 -7.57
CA PHE A 77 11.67 13.54 -8.32
C PHE A 77 10.15 13.34 -8.45
N ILE A 78 9.40 13.51 -7.36
CA ILE A 78 7.93 13.45 -7.38
C ILE A 78 7.36 14.57 -8.27
N ALA A 79 7.85 15.80 -8.14
CA ALA A 79 7.41 16.94 -8.95
C ALA A 79 7.66 16.72 -10.45
N GLU A 80 8.76 16.07 -10.82
CA GLU A 80 9.04 15.69 -12.21
C GLU A 80 8.03 14.68 -12.75
N LEU A 81 7.75 13.61 -12.01
CA LEU A 81 6.72 12.64 -12.39
C LEU A 81 5.33 13.27 -12.48
N ARG A 82 5.02 14.21 -11.58
CA ARG A 82 3.78 14.97 -11.61
C ARG A 82 3.64 15.80 -12.89
N ARG A 83 4.71 16.46 -13.33
CA ARG A 83 4.75 17.24 -14.59
C ARG A 83 4.55 16.38 -15.83
N ILE A 84 4.97 15.11 -15.81
CA ILE A 84 4.70 14.16 -16.89
C ILE A 84 3.21 13.79 -16.96
N ASN A 85 2.48 13.93 -15.84
CA ASN A 85 1.08 13.57 -15.69
C ASN A 85 0.18 14.75 -15.27
N PRO A 86 0.17 15.88 -15.98
CA PRO A 86 -0.44 17.13 -15.48
C PRO A 86 -1.98 17.04 -15.37
N PHE A 87 -2.61 16.09 -16.06
CA PHE A 87 -4.08 15.99 -16.17
C PHE A 87 -4.68 14.78 -15.45
N LYS A 88 -3.89 13.99 -14.71
CA LYS A 88 -4.38 12.83 -13.93
C LYS A 88 -4.37 13.14 -12.43
N HIS A 89 -5.24 12.48 -11.67
CA HIS A 89 -5.04 12.33 -10.22
C HIS A 89 -3.76 11.52 -10.01
N PHE A 90 -2.76 12.12 -9.39
CA PHE A 90 -1.40 11.57 -9.37
C PHE A 90 -1.14 10.86 -8.05
N GLY A 91 -0.84 9.57 -8.14
CA GLY A 91 -0.66 8.70 -7.00
C GLY A 91 0.58 7.83 -7.11
N TYR A 92 1.01 7.29 -5.98
CA TYR A 92 2.06 6.27 -5.92
C TYR A 92 2.03 5.47 -4.62
N LYS A 93 2.67 4.28 -4.62
CA LYS A 93 2.86 3.48 -3.40
C LYS A 93 4.02 4.05 -2.57
N MET A 94 3.78 4.27 -1.29
CA MET A 94 4.80 4.57 -0.29
C MET A 94 4.83 3.48 0.77
N PHE A 95 5.96 2.81 0.93
CA PHE A 95 6.13 1.87 2.02
C PHE A 95 6.75 2.55 3.24
N ALA A 96 6.37 2.07 4.42
CA ALA A 96 6.97 2.41 5.70
C ALA A 96 8.51 2.45 5.68
N SER A 97 9.11 1.44 5.05
CA SER A 97 10.56 1.27 4.96
C SER A 97 11.22 2.31 4.05
N HIS A 98 10.51 2.85 3.06
CA HIS A 98 11.06 3.82 2.12
C HIS A 98 11.49 5.12 2.81
N LEU A 99 10.76 5.53 3.84
CA LEU A 99 11.03 6.75 4.60
C LEU A 99 12.36 6.69 5.37
N ILE A 100 12.96 5.49 5.53
CA ILE A 100 14.27 5.32 6.15
C ILE A 100 15.39 5.87 5.26
N TRP A 101 15.32 5.62 3.95
CA TRP A 101 16.39 6.02 3.01
C TRP A 101 16.00 7.16 2.07
N ALA A 102 14.72 7.55 2.03
CA ALA A 102 14.24 8.75 1.35
C ALA A 102 13.48 9.65 2.35
N PRO A 103 14.15 10.17 3.40
CA PRO A 103 13.48 10.94 4.46
C PRO A 103 12.80 12.22 3.94
N GLY A 104 13.29 12.81 2.85
CA GLY A 104 12.64 13.95 2.20
C GLY A 104 11.23 13.66 1.68
N ALA A 105 10.85 12.39 1.52
CA ALA A 105 9.50 12.02 1.12
C ALA A 105 8.47 12.15 2.26
N VAL A 106 8.91 12.29 3.53
CA VAL A 106 8.02 12.49 4.68
C VAL A 106 7.19 13.75 4.51
N GLU A 107 7.83 14.87 4.11
CA GLU A 107 7.17 16.16 3.91
C GLU A 107 5.97 16.04 2.96
N TYR A 108 6.13 15.29 1.86
CA TYR A 108 5.05 15.08 0.91
C TYR A 108 3.94 14.18 1.47
N VAL A 109 4.30 13.11 2.19
CA VAL A 109 3.32 12.19 2.78
C VAL A 109 2.49 12.87 3.87
N THR A 110 3.08 13.79 4.65
CA THR A 110 2.40 14.50 5.75
C THR A 110 1.82 15.85 5.34
N ALA A 111 2.09 16.35 4.14
CA ALA A 111 1.57 17.63 3.65
C ALA A 111 0.03 17.66 3.67
N PRO A 112 -0.60 18.76 4.13
CA PRO A 112 -2.07 18.89 4.18
C PRO A 112 -2.77 18.71 2.82
N ALA A 113 -2.09 19.09 1.72
CA ALA A 113 -2.64 18.98 0.37
C ALA A 113 -2.61 17.55 -0.21
N THR A 114 -1.75 16.68 0.31
CA THR A 114 -1.63 15.29 -0.14
C THR A 114 -2.76 14.47 0.45
N ARG A 115 -3.46 13.70 -0.39
CA ARG A 115 -4.44 12.72 0.09
C ARG A 115 -3.77 11.42 0.45
N ARG A 116 -3.98 10.92 1.67
CA ARG A 116 -3.37 9.66 2.14
C ARG A 116 -4.40 8.54 2.06
N VAL A 117 -4.11 7.52 1.26
CA VAL A 117 -4.85 6.26 1.24
C VAL A 117 -4.03 5.25 2.04
N ILE A 118 -4.50 4.88 3.23
CA ILE A 118 -3.79 4.02 4.17
C ILE A 118 -4.35 2.61 4.05
N LEU A 119 -3.59 1.67 3.50
CA LEU A 119 -4.05 0.31 3.22
C LEU A 119 -3.64 -0.67 4.33
N TYR A 120 -4.55 -0.99 5.22
CA TYR A 120 -4.28 -1.91 6.32
C TYR A 120 -4.62 -3.37 5.96
N ARG A 121 -3.87 -4.32 6.51
CA ARG A 121 -4.20 -5.77 6.49
C ARG A 121 -3.89 -6.37 7.86
N PRO A 122 -4.58 -7.42 8.33
CA PRO A 122 -4.16 -8.12 9.55
C PRO A 122 -2.72 -8.65 9.44
N GLY A 123 -1.97 -8.59 10.54
CA GLY A 123 -0.54 -8.94 10.56
C GLY A 123 -0.27 -10.41 10.26
N LEU A 124 -1.03 -11.35 10.84
CA LEU A 124 -0.86 -12.78 10.53
C LEU A 124 -1.13 -13.10 9.06
N GLU A 125 -2.12 -12.43 8.46
CA GLU A 125 -2.44 -12.54 7.04
C GLU A 125 -1.28 -12.06 6.14
N VAL A 126 -0.62 -10.96 6.52
CA VAL A 126 0.58 -10.45 5.84
C VAL A 126 1.75 -11.42 6.02
N TYR A 127 1.94 -11.93 7.24
CA TYR A 127 3.02 -12.87 7.58
C TYR A 127 2.91 -14.17 6.80
N ALA A 128 1.75 -14.83 6.84
CA ALA A 128 1.46 -16.06 6.10
C ALA A 128 1.65 -15.85 4.58
N SER A 129 1.17 -14.72 4.07
CA SER A 129 1.33 -14.37 2.65
C SER A 129 2.79 -14.12 2.26
N GLY A 130 3.60 -13.57 3.18
CA GLY A 130 5.03 -13.34 3.00
C GLY A 130 5.84 -14.63 3.04
N LEU A 131 5.57 -15.52 4.00
CA LEU A 131 6.18 -16.85 4.06
C LEU A 131 5.91 -17.62 2.77
N ARG A 132 4.65 -17.65 2.33
CA ARG A 132 4.25 -18.41 1.14
C ARG A 132 4.92 -17.90 -0.12
N ALA A 133 5.02 -16.58 -0.28
CA ALA A 133 5.72 -15.98 -1.41
C ALA A 133 7.21 -16.34 -1.43
N ARG A 134 7.86 -16.43 -0.25
CA ARG A 134 9.25 -16.88 -0.13
C ARG A 134 9.40 -18.37 -0.45
N THR A 135 8.52 -19.22 0.08
CA THR A 135 8.53 -20.67 -0.14
C THR A 135 8.29 -21.04 -1.61
N THR A 136 7.33 -20.39 -2.25
CA THR A 136 6.89 -20.73 -3.62
C THR A 136 7.58 -19.93 -4.72
N GLY A 137 8.22 -18.81 -4.37
CA GLY A 137 8.66 -17.81 -5.35
C GLY A 137 7.53 -17.01 -6.02
N VAL A 138 6.26 -17.25 -5.65
CA VAL A 138 5.10 -16.59 -6.26
C VAL A 138 4.68 -15.37 -5.44
N TRP A 139 5.09 -14.20 -5.91
CA TRP A 139 4.79 -12.93 -5.25
C TRP A 139 3.45 -12.31 -5.64
N THR A 140 2.90 -12.61 -6.82
CA THR A 140 1.64 -12.06 -7.30
C THR A 140 0.90 -13.09 -8.15
N ASN A 141 -0.43 -13.13 -8.04
CA ASN A 141 -1.31 -13.86 -8.97
C ASN A 141 -1.98 -12.85 -9.90
N ARG A 142 -1.65 -12.90 -11.19
CA ARG A 142 -2.12 -11.93 -12.19
C ARG A 142 -2.91 -12.63 -13.30
N ALA A 143 -3.92 -11.97 -13.84
CA ALA A 143 -4.58 -12.40 -15.07
C ALA A 143 -3.53 -12.60 -16.19
N GLY A 144 -3.68 -13.67 -16.97
CA GLY A 144 -2.74 -14.03 -18.04
C GLY A 144 -1.44 -14.72 -17.58
N ARG A 145 -1.23 -14.91 -16.27
CA ARG A 145 -0.14 -15.76 -15.74
C ARG A 145 -0.74 -16.86 -14.88
N GLU A 146 -0.83 -18.06 -15.42
CA GLU A 146 -1.31 -19.21 -14.66
C GLU A 146 -0.32 -19.59 -13.56
N VAL A 147 -0.85 -19.73 -12.34
CA VAL A 147 -0.19 -20.32 -11.19
C VAL A 147 -1.12 -21.41 -10.70
N SER A 148 -0.62 -22.63 -10.56
CA SER A 148 -1.46 -23.76 -10.13
C SER A 148 -2.01 -23.52 -8.72
N GLU A 149 -3.23 -24.00 -8.48
CA GLU A 149 -3.88 -23.89 -7.17
C GLU A 149 -3.03 -24.56 -6.08
N GLN A 150 -2.37 -25.68 -6.38
CA GLN A 150 -1.44 -26.36 -5.46
C GLN A 150 -0.30 -25.44 -4.98
N VAL A 151 0.26 -24.60 -5.86
CA VAL A 151 1.30 -23.63 -5.49
C VAL A 151 0.71 -22.49 -4.65
N LEU A 152 -0.52 -22.05 -4.96
CA LEU A 152 -1.19 -21.02 -4.17
C LEU A 152 -1.62 -21.52 -2.78
N ASP A 153 -1.94 -22.80 -2.65
CA ASP A 153 -2.43 -23.44 -1.43
C ASP A 153 -1.33 -24.05 -0.54
N THR A 154 -0.07 -23.89 -0.95
CA THR A 154 1.15 -24.56 -0.42
C THR A 154 1.35 -24.78 1.08
N ARG A 155 0.59 -24.32 2.06
CA ARG A 155 0.97 -24.34 3.50
C ARG A 155 2.36 -23.74 3.80
N VAL A 156 2.49 -23.13 4.97
CA VAL A 156 3.75 -22.52 5.39
C VAL A 156 4.06 -22.90 6.81
N GLU A 157 5.35 -22.85 7.15
CA GLU A 157 5.81 -23.13 8.49
C GLU A 157 6.22 -21.81 9.15
N PHE A 158 5.75 -21.62 10.37
CA PHE A 158 6.18 -20.54 11.25
C PHE A 158 7.48 -20.94 11.95
N THR A 159 8.35 -19.95 12.19
CA THR A 159 9.45 -20.06 13.15
C THR A 159 9.46 -18.84 14.06
N ALA A 160 9.86 -19.01 15.33
CA ALA A 160 9.90 -17.92 16.31
C ALA A 160 10.72 -16.71 15.79
N GLU A 161 11.91 -16.98 15.22
CA GLU A 161 12.77 -15.95 14.63
C GLU A 161 12.08 -15.18 13.50
N SER A 162 11.43 -15.88 12.56
CA SER A 162 10.81 -15.21 11.42
C SER A 162 9.58 -14.38 11.80
N LEU A 163 8.86 -14.79 12.85
CA LEU A 163 7.77 -13.99 13.42
C LEU A 163 8.30 -12.78 14.18
N GLU A 164 9.36 -12.92 14.97
CA GLU A 164 9.96 -11.80 15.70
C GLU A 164 10.42 -10.68 14.74
N ILE A 165 11.17 -11.06 13.70
CA ILE A 165 11.61 -10.13 12.64
C ILE A 165 10.38 -9.47 11.98
N PHE A 166 9.36 -10.27 11.65
CA PHE A 166 8.14 -9.75 11.04
C PHE A 166 7.43 -8.75 11.96
N CYS A 167 7.22 -9.09 13.23
CA CYS A 167 6.56 -8.26 14.23
C CYS A 167 7.26 -6.91 14.38
N PHE A 168 8.60 -6.90 14.45
CA PHE A 168 9.37 -5.67 14.54
C PHE A 168 9.06 -4.71 13.38
N HIS A 169 9.12 -5.21 12.14
CA HIS A 169 8.85 -4.39 10.95
C HIS A 169 7.36 -4.01 10.84
N TYR A 170 6.46 -4.95 11.10
CA TYR A 170 5.03 -4.74 10.94
C TYR A 170 4.46 -3.78 11.98
N ASN A 171 4.93 -3.85 13.23
CA ASN A 171 4.52 -2.92 14.29
C ASN A 171 4.93 -1.47 13.96
N ARG A 172 6.10 -1.28 13.35
CA ARG A 172 6.52 0.04 12.84
C ARG A 172 5.57 0.55 11.76
N TYR A 173 5.22 -0.31 10.80
CA TYR A 173 4.24 0.03 9.75
C TYR A 173 2.89 0.45 10.35
N VAL A 174 2.31 -0.38 11.23
CA VAL A 174 1.02 -0.10 11.87
C VAL A 174 1.06 1.17 12.72
N SER A 175 2.16 1.44 13.41
CA SER A 175 2.32 2.68 14.18
C SER A 175 2.28 3.92 13.29
N MET A 176 2.91 3.87 12.11
CA MET A 176 2.84 4.94 11.12
C MET A 176 1.45 5.06 10.48
N CYS A 177 0.76 3.94 10.23
CA CYS A 177 -0.64 3.99 9.79
C CYS A 177 -1.52 4.78 10.77
N ARG A 178 -1.40 4.52 12.08
CA ARG A 178 -2.15 5.24 13.12
C ARG A 178 -1.84 6.74 13.12
N MET A 179 -0.55 7.08 13.07
CA MET A 179 -0.09 8.46 13.03
C MET A 179 -0.66 9.20 11.80
N LEU A 180 -0.55 8.60 10.62
CA LEU A 180 -1.04 9.21 9.37
C LEU A 180 -2.57 9.26 9.33
N ALA A 181 -3.27 8.27 9.89
CA ALA A 181 -4.73 8.26 9.96
C ALA A 181 -5.30 9.38 10.84
N ALA A 182 -4.53 9.84 11.84
CA ALA A 182 -4.90 10.98 12.68
C ALA A 182 -4.74 12.34 11.97
N LEU A 183 -4.06 12.39 10.81
CA LEU A 183 -3.93 13.61 10.03
C LEU A 183 -5.19 13.87 9.18
N PRO A 184 -5.59 15.14 8.99
CA PRO A 184 -6.62 15.49 8.00
C PRO A 184 -6.25 15.00 6.60
N GLY A 185 -7.24 14.67 5.77
CA GLY A 185 -6.98 14.21 4.40
C GLY A 185 -6.41 12.79 4.34
N SER A 186 -6.85 11.92 5.24
CA SER A 186 -6.52 10.50 5.28
C SER A 186 -7.78 9.64 5.12
N PHE A 187 -7.65 8.56 4.35
CA PHE A 187 -8.68 7.55 4.10
C PHE A 187 -8.09 6.18 4.41
N VAL A 188 -8.66 5.47 5.39
CA VAL A 188 -8.21 4.13 5.77
C VAL A 188 -9.06 3.11 5.01
N ILE A 189 -8.39 2.15 4.37
CA ILE A 189 -9.03 1.02 3.70
C ILE A 189 -8.39 -0.28 4.18
N HIS A 190 -9.22 -1.26 4.52
CA HIS A 190 -8.77 -2.60 4.87
C HIS A 190 -8.66 -3.46 3.62
N TYR A 191 -7.72 -4.40 3.61
CA TYR A 191 -7.50 -5.35 2.51
C TYR A 191 -8.79 -6.04 2.06
N GLU A 192 -9.62 -6.45 3.02
CA GLU A 192 -10.89 -7.13 2.79
C GLU A 192 -11.92 -6.25 2.07
N GLN A 193 -11.79 -4.93 2.21
CA GLN A 193 -12.65 -3.93 1.58
C GLN A 193 -12.16 -3.50 0.19
N THR A 194 -11.01 -4.00 -0.29
CA THR A 194 -10.43 -3.55 -1.56
C THR A 194 -11.23 -3.94 -2.80
N ASN A 195 -12.28 -4.76 -2.66
CA ASN A 195 -13.22 -5.09 -3.73
C ASN A 195 -14.67 -4.73 -3.36
N ASP A 196 -14.89 -4.02 -2.25
CA ASP A 196 -16.20 -3.54 -1.85
C ASP A 196 -16.57 -2.30 -2.70
N PRO A 197 -17.64 -2.36 -3.52
CA PRO A 197 -18.00 -1.25 -4.39
C PRO A 197 -18.26 0.07 -3.65
N GLU A 198 -18.88 0.03 -2.47
CA GLU A 198 -19.22 1.24 -1.72
C GLU A 198 -17.95 1.92 -1.18
N VAL A 199 -17.01 1.12 -0.67
CA VAL A 199 -15.71 1.63 -0.19
C VAL A 199 -14.86 2.16 -1.34
N LEU A 200 -14.91 1.50 -2.50
CA LEU A 200 -14.18 1.95 -3.70
C LEU A 200 -14.76 3.26 -4.25
N ASP A 201 -16.09 3.43 -4.28
CA ASP A 201 -16.71 4.70 -4.67
C ASP A 201 -16.33 5.83 -3.70
N ALA A 202 -16.35 5.55 -2.39
CA ALA A 202 -15.89 6.51 -1.38
C ALA A 202 -14.41 6.89 -1.55
N LEU A 203 -13.55 5.91 -1.88
CA LEU A 203 -12.13 6.13 -2.17
C LEU A 203 -11.93 7.00 -3.43
N LEU A 204 -12.66 6.73 -4.51
CA LEU A 204 -12.60 7.51 -5.74
C LEU A 204 -13.03 8.96 -5.49
N ALA A 205 -14.14 9.16 -4.76
CA ALA A 205 -14.62 10.46 -4.34
C ALA A 205 -13.60 11.20 -3.46
N PHE A 206 -12.97 10.49 -2.51
CA PHE A 206 -11.90 11.03 -1.68
C PHE A 206 -10.71 11.52 -2.52
N ILE A 207 -10.26 10.74 -3.51
CA ILE A 207 -9.20 11.12 -4.47
C ILE A 207 -9.66 12.28 -5.39
N GLY A 208 -10.97 12.41 -5.61
CA GLY A 208 -11.60 13.37 -6.52
C GLY A 208 -11.75 12.84 -7.95
N SER A 209 -11.58 11.54 -8.16
CA SER A 209 -11.86 10.88 -9.44
C SER A 209 -13.36 10.88 -9.73
N LYS A 210 -13.71 10.89 -11.02
CA LYS A 210 -15.09 10.78 -11.52
C LYS A 210 -15.46 9.37 -11.96
N ALA A 211 -14.53 8.42 -11.87
CA ALA A 211 -14.82 7.01 -12.13
C ALA A 211 -15.81 6.46 -11.10
N ARG A 212 -16.35 5.27 -11.39
CA ARG A 212 -17.20 4.52 -10.47
C ARG A 212 -16.58 3.17 -10.20
N ALA A 213 -16.82 2.61 -9.02
CA ALA A 213 -16.32 1.31 -8.60
C ALA A 213 -16.70 0.19 -9.59
N ALA A 214 -17.91 0.25 -10.15
CA ALA A 214 -18.42 -0.72 -11.14
C ALA A 214 -17.59 -0.77 -12.44
N ASP A 215 -16.87 0.31 -12.77
CA ASP A 215 -16.07 0.42 -13.98
C ASP A 215 -14.60 0.01 -13.72
N LEU A 216 -14.21 -0.24 -12.47
CA LEU A 216 -12.84 -0.62 -12.12
C LEU A 216 -12.55 -2.08 -12.45
N GLN A 217 -11.32 -2.35 -12.86
CA GLN A 217 -10.82 -3.68 -13.17
C GLN A 217 -9.43 -3.88 -12.55
N SER A 218 -9.17 -5.08 -12.03
CA SER A 218 -7.86 -5.45 -11.50
C SER A 218 -7.33 -6.68 -12.20
N ASP A 219 -6.07 -6.62 -12.60
CA ASP A 219 -5.38 -7.80 -13.09
C ASP A 219 -4.93 -8.72 -11.95
N TYR A 220 -5.04 -8.29 -10.69
CA TYR A 220 -4.54 -9.06 -9.55
C TYR A 220 -5.66 -9.84 -8.87
N ARG A 221 -5.36 -11.11 -8.55
CA ARG A 221 -6.28 -12.02 -7.87
C ARG A 221 -5.73 -12.38 -6.49
N LYS A 222 -6.64 -12.65 -5.54
CA LYS A 222 -6.26 -13.23 -4.24
C LYS A 222 -5.53 -14.56 -4.47
N GLN A 223 -4.39 -14.72 -3.81
CA GLN A 223 -3.55 -15.91 -3.96
C GLN A 223 -4.13 -17.08 -3.16
N TYR A 224 -4.08 -16.97 -1.83
CA TYR A 224 -4.56 -18.01 -0.93
C TYR A 224 -6.00 -17.73 -0.51
N LYS A 225 -6.88 -18.73 -0.63
CA LYS A 225 -8.32 -18.59 -0.35
C LYS A 225 -8.79 -19.36 0.89
N GLY A 226 -7.97 -20.28 1.40
CA GLY A 226 -8.27 -21.04 2.61
C GLY A 226 -8.25 -20.19 3.89
N SER A 227 -8.59 -20.82 5.01
CA SER A 227 -8.50 -20.16 6.32
C SER A 227 -7.03 -19.95 6.72
N LEU A 228 -6.78 -18.96 7.57
CA LEU A 228 -5.42 -18.70 8.06
C LEU A 228 -4.81 -19.96 8.71
N ALA A 229 -5.59 -20.69 9.52
CA ALA A 229 -5.14 -21.91 10.20
C ALA A 229 -4.76 -23.04 9.23
N ASP A 230 -5.58 -23.29 8.21
CA ASP A 230 -5.28 -24.30 7.17
C ASP A 230 -4.03 -23.93 6.36
N GLY A 231 -3.65 -22.66 6.39
CA GLY A 231 -2.51 -22.10 5.71
C GLY A 231 -1.17 -22.43 6.36
N PHE A 232 -1.15 -22.99 7.58
CA PHE A 232 0.07 -23.36 8.29
C PHE A 232 0.19 -24.89 8.48
N SER A 233 1.41 -25.42 8.38
CA SER A 233 1.72 -26.79 8.78
C SER A 233 1.82 -26.96 10.30
N ASN A 234 2.20 -25.89 11.02
CA ASN A 234 2.37 -25.85 12.47
C ASN A 234 1.51 -24.77 13.15
N TRP A 235 0.21 -24.69 12.79
CA TRP A 235 -0.71 -23.68 13.34
C TRP A 235 -0.73 -23.64 14.87
N ALA A 236 -0.79 -24.79 15.54
CA ALA A 236 -0.84 -24.86 17.00
C ALA A 236 0.42 -24.25 17.67
N GLU A 237 1.59 -24.38 17.05
CA GLU A 237 2.83 -23.76 17.55
C GLU A 237 2.81 -22.25 17.36
N LEU A 238 2.33 -21.77 16.21
CA LEU A 238 2.15 -20.34 15.97
C LEU A 238 1.16 -19.74 16.97
N GLU A 239 0.02 -20.40 17.20
CA GLU A 239 -1.02 -19.98 18.15
C GLU A 239 -0.46 -19.90 19.58
N ALA A 240 0.31 -20.90 20.01
CA ALA A 240 0.98 -20.88 21.31
C ALA A 240 2.04 -19.75 21.40
N ALA A 241 2.77 -19.48 20.31
CA ALA A 241 3.81 -18.46 20.27
C ALA A 241 3.26 -17.03 20.30
N ILE A 242 2.09 -16.79 19.72
CA ILE A 242 1.43 -15.48 19.79
C ILE A 242 0.70 -15.28 21.13
N GLY A 243 0.21 -16.35 21.77
CA GLY A 243 -0.51 -16.27 23.05
C GLY A 243 -1.60 -15.18 23.04
N ASP A 244 -1.64 -14.36 24.10
CA ASP A 244 -2.54 -13.21 24.21
C ASP A 244 -2.02 -11.91 23.53
N LEU A 245 -0.88 -11.97 22.82
CA LEU A 245 -0.30 -10.79 22.18
C LEU A 245 -1.25 -10.23 21.12
N THR A 246 -2.02 -9.22 21.50
CA THR A 246 -2.73 -8.36 20.55
C THR A 246 -1.74 -7.26 20.14
N PRO A 247 -1.11 -7.32 18.94
CA PRO A 247 -1.83 -7.14 17.68
C PRO A 247 -1.20 -7.87 16.48
N LEU A 248 -1.74 -9.01 16.10
CA LEU A 248 -1.58 -9.47 14.72
C LEU A 248 -2.90 -9.71 13.97
N GLY A 249 -4.07 -9.41 14.55
CA GLY A 249 -5.29 -9.45 13.71
C GLY A 249 -6.69 -9.18 14.25
N ALA A 250 -6.95 -8.88 15.54
CA ALA A 250 -8.34 -8.93 16.04
C ALA A 250 -8.93 -7.66 16.72
N GLY A 251 -8.26 -6.51 16.76
CA GLY A 251 -8.82 -5.32 17.43
C GLY A 251 -8.47 -4.00 16.73
N PRO A 252 -9.24 -2.90 16.99
CA PRO A 252 -8.82 -1.58 16.55
C PRO A 252 -7.44 -1.30 17.17
N ALA A 253 -6.47 -1.02 16.30
CA ALA A 253 -5.18 -0.39 16.57
C ALA A 253 -4.79 -0.27 18.08
N PRO A 254 -3.93 -1.12 18.67
CA PRO A 254 -3.54 -0.96 20.07
C PRO A 254 -3.00 0.42 20.41
N THR A 255 -3.58 0.98 21.48
CA THR A 255 -2.88 1.80 22.44
C THR A 255 -1.95 0.90 23.25
N ILE A 256 -0.65 1.20 23.29
CA ILE A 256 0.29 0.56 24.21
C ILE A 256 0.11 1.24 25.58
N PRO A 257 -0.24 0.55 26.67
CA PRO A 257 0.02 1.09 27.99
C PRO A 257 1.52 0.94 28.28
N LEU A 258 2.21 2.07 28.31
CA LEU A 258 3.58 2.22 28.81
C LEU A 258 3.65 1.77 30.28
N ARG A 259 3.98 0.50 30.55
CA ARG A 259 4.60 0.10 31.81
C ARG A 259 5.28 -1.26 31.66
N GLN A 260 6.60 -1.22 31.54
CA GLN A 260 7.59 -2.03 32.27
C GLN A 260 8.96 -1.87 31.63
N LEU A 261 9.56 -0.69 31.86
CA LEU A 261 11.00 -0.56 31.98
C LEU A 261 11.23 0.20 33.29
N GLN A 262 11.15 -0.52 34.40
CA GLN A 262 11.95 -0.14 35.57
C GLN A 262 13.31 -0.81 35.38
N PRO A 263 14.43 -0.07 35.50
CA PRO A 263 15.70 -0.74 35.77
C PRO A 263 15.60 -1.39 37.15
N ALA A 264 15.94 -2.67 37.22
CA ALA A 264 16.25 -3.34 38.47
C ALA A 264 17.57 -2.78 39.00
N GLY A 265 17.59 -2.32 40.25
CA GLY A 265 18.80 -1.95 40.99
C GLY A 265 19.30 -0.54 40.74
#